data_AF-A0A1V5NGN1-F1
#
_entry.id   AF-A0A1V5NGN1-F1
#
_cell.length_a   1.000
_cell.length_b   1.000
_cell.length_c   1.000
_cell.angle_alpha   90.00
_cell.angle_beta   90.00
_cell.angle_gamma   90.00
#
_symmetry.space_group_name_H-M   'P 1'
#
loop_
_entity.id
_entity.type
_entity.pdbx_description
1 polymer ?
#
loop_
_entity_poly.entity_id
_entity_poly.type
_entity_poly.pdbx_seq_one_letter_code
_entity_poly.pdbx_strand_id
1 'polypeptide(L)'
;MKERFRTIYSTVHDTLILDQANMYLLASAIAITGLDYLIVRLQPVAENSQHFGRLNISPLIYLLIVICVNTALAVFSFGREKEISYLLLSANIILALLVFVLEIFYLTSL
;
A
#
# COMPACT_ATOMS: atom_id res chain seq x y z
N MET A 1 9.32 -22.95 19.12
CA MET A 1 8.35 -22.09 18.39
C MET A 1 8.04 -20.78 19.11
N LYS A 2 7.78 -20.78 20.44
CA LYS A 2 7.46 -19.55 21.19
C LYS A 2 8.52 -18.43 21.08
N GLU A 3 9.81 -18.78 21.05
CA GLU A 3 10.88 -17.77 20.95
C GLU A 3 10.91 -17.06 19.59
N ARG A 4 10.79 -17.79 18.47
CA ARG A 4 10.77 -17.16 17.13
C ARG A 4 9.57 -16.24 16.92
N PHE A 5 8.40 -16.60 17.46
CA PHE A 5 7.22 -15.73 17.40
C PHE A 5 7.42 -14.45 18.21
N ARG A 6 8.07 -14.54 19.38
CA ARG A 6 8.41 -13.36 20.19
C ARG A 6 9.35 -12.42 19.45
N THR A 7 10.34 -12.96 18.72
CA THR A 7 11.27 -12.17 17.90
C THR A 7 10.57 -11.47 16.74
N ILE A 8 9.66 -12.16 16.03
CA ILE A 8 8.91 -11.54 14.93
C ILE A 8 7.98 -10.45 15.45
N TYR A 9 7.28 -10.71 16.55
CA TYR A 9 6.38 -9.72 17.16
C TYR A 9 7.14 -8.47 17.62
N SER A 10 8.31 -8.63 18.26
CA SER A 10 9.13 -7.48 18.63
C SER A 10 9.61 -6.72 17.41
N THR A 11 10.06 -7.39 16.35
CA THR A 11 10.49 -6.71 15.12
C THR A 11 9.33 -5.94 14.46
N VAL A 12 8.13 -6.51 14.40
CA VAL A 12 6.94 -5.82 13.86
C VAL A 12 6.62 -4.56 14.68
N HIS A 13 6.57 -4.70 16.01
CA HIS A 13 6.28 -3.59 16.91
C HIS A 13 7.35 -2.50 16.80
N ASP A 14 8.62 -2.88 16.81
CA ASP A 14 9.72 -1.92 16.73
C ASP A 14 9.76 -1.21 15.37
N THR A 15 9.47 -1.92 14.28
CA THR A 15 9.47 -1.37 12.92
C THR A 15 8.28 -0.46 12.65
N LEU A 16 7.06 -0.86 13.03
CA LEU A 16 5.83 -0.18 12.60
C LEU A 16 5.25 0.77 13.64
N ILE A 17 5.58 0.59 14.93
CA ILE A 17 4.98 1.34 16.03
C ILE A 17 6.04 2.21 16.74
N LEU A 18 7.22 1.66 17.01
CA LEU A 18 8.25 2.37 17.76
C LEU A 18 9.05 3.33 16.88
N ASP A 19 9.23 2.98 15.61
CA ASP A 19 9.83 3.87 14.60
C ASP A 19 8.78 4.82 14.01
N GLN A 20 8.86 6.09 14.42
CA GLN A 20 7.92 7.13 13.99
C GLN A 20 7.93 7.34 12.48
N ALA A 21 9.08 7.24 11.81
CA ALA A 21 9.18 7.48 10.38
C ALA A 21 8.45 6.39 9.59
N ASN A 22 8.68 5.12 9.92
CA ASN A 22 7.95 4.00 9.31
C ASN A 22 6.45 4.06 9.59
N MET A 23 6.05 4.45 10.81
CA MET A 23 4.65 4.62 11.16
C MET A 23 3.97 5.68 10.28
N TYR A 24 4.59 6.86 10.11
CA TYR A 24 4.07 7.91 9.24
C TYR A 24 4.00 7.47 7.77
N LEU A 25 5.03 6.74 7.28
CA LEU A 25 5.04 6.22 5.91
C LEU A 25 3.94 5.18 5.68
N LEU A 26 3.71 4.29 6.65
CA LEU A 26 2.63 3.31 6.57
C LEU A 26 1.26 3.98 6.65
N ALA A 27 1.06 4.90 7.59
CA ALA A 27 -0.21 5.61 7.78
C ALA A 27 -0.59 6.44 6.56
N SER A 28 0.38 7.12 5.94
CA SER A 28 0.16 7.87 4.69
C SER A 28 -0.16 6.96 3.51
N ALA A 29 0.54 5.84 3.35
CA ALA A 29 0.19 4.85 2.33
C ALA A 29 -1.25 4.33 2.50
N ILE A 30 -1.66 3.98 3.72
CA ILE A 30 -3.03 3.55 4.03
C ILE A 30 -4.05 4.65 3.73
N ALA A 31 -3.77 5.89 4.13
CA ALA A 31 -4.67 7.02 3.88
C ALA A 31 -4.88 7.26 2.38
N ILE A 32 -3.81 7.22 1.58
CA ILE A 32 -3.89 7.41 0.12
C ILE A 32 -4.68 6.26 -0.51
N THR A 33 -4.38 5.01 -0.18
CA THR A 33 -5.13 3.85 -0.69
C THR A 33 -6.60 3.86 -0.26
N GLY A 34 -6.90 4.37 0.95
CA GLY A 34 -8.27 4.56 1.41
C GLY A 34 -9.04 5.60 0.61
N LEU A 35 -8.40 6.72 0.28
CA LEU A 35 -8.98 7.75 -0.59
C LEU A 35 -9.22 7.22 -2.01
N ASP A 36 -8.25 6.49 -2.55
CA ASP A 36 -8.34 5.80 -3.85
C ASP A 36 -9.58 4.88 -3.90
N TYR A 37 -9.76 4.05 -2.86
CA TYR A 37 -10.92 3.17 -2.73
C TYR A 37 -12.26 3.92 -2.69
N LEU A 38 -12.31 5.05 -2.00
CA LEU A 38 -13.53 5.87 -1.93
C LEU A 38 -13.89 6.45 -3.31
N ILE A 39 -12.91 6.92 -4.07
CA ILE A 39 -13.13 7.45 -5.43
C ILE A 39 -13.71 6.36 -6.34
N VAL A 40 -13.11 5.16 -6.35
CA VAL A 40 -13.62 4.02 -7.12
C VAL A 40 -15.05 3.65 -6.71
N ARG A 41 -15.36 3.67 -5.40
CA ARG A 41 -16.70 3.37 -4.89
C ARG A 41 -17.76 4.41 -5.26
N LEU A 42 -17.37 5.66 -5.45
CA LEU A 42 -18.26 6.76 -5.84
C LEU A 42 -18.57 6.78 -7.34
N GLN A 43 -17.86 5.97 -8.15
CA GLN A 43 -18.14 5.86 -9.58
C GLN A 43 -19.47 5.14 -9.86
N PRO A 44 -20.30 5.63 -10.81
CA PRO A 44 -21.54 4.97 -11.18
C PRO A 44 -21.27 3.57 -11.77
N VAL A 45 -21.97 2.58 -11.22
CA VAL A 45 -21.83 1.14 -11.52
C VAL A 45 -21.91 0.78 -13.02
N ALA A 46 -22.52 1.64 -13.85
CA ALA A 46 -22.71 1.40 -15.28
C ALA A 46 -21.43 1.56 -16.13
N GLU A 47 -20.52 2.49 -15.78
CA GLU A 47 -19.27 2.74 -16.53
C GLU A 47 -18.13 1.80 -16.13
N ASN A 48 -18.19 1.25 -14.92
CA ASN A 48 -17.18 0.32 -14.38
C ASN A 48 -17.09 -1.01 -15.15
N SER A 49 -18.12 -1.39 -15.91
CA SER A 49 -18.22 -2.69 -16.57
C SER A 49 -17.46 -2.80 -17.89
N GLN A 50 -17.23 -1.68 -18.60
CA GLN A 50 -16.69 -1.73 -19.97
C GLN A 50 -15.17 -1.56 -20.07
N HIS A 51 -14.50 -0.94 -19.08
CA HIS A 51 -13.05 -0.72 -19.12
C HIS A 51 -12.24 -1.65 -18.19
N PHE A 52 -12.79 -2.08 -17.04
CA PHE A 52 -12.15 -3.11 -16.21
C PHE A 52 -12.35 -4.55 -16.71
N GLY A 53 -13.33 -4.78 -17.60
CA GLY A 53 -13.74 -6.11 -18.05
C GLY A 53 -12.73 -6.87 -18.91
N ARG A 54 -11.70 -6.21 -19.47
CA ARG A 54 -10.69 -6.89 -20.33
C ARG A 54 -9.50 -7.48 -19.57
N LEU A 55 -9.21 -7.00 -18.36
CA LEU A 55 -8.13 -7.52 -17.51
C LEU A 55 -8.63 -8.17 -16.22
N ASN A 56 -9.92 -8.03 -15.88
CA ASN A 56 -10.61 -8.66 -14.75
C ASN A 56 -9.95 -8.47 -13.37
N ILE A 57 -8.98 -7.55 -13.26
CA ILE A 57 -8.22 -7.27 -12.05
C ILE A 57 -8.15 -5.76 -11.89
N SER A 58 -8.72 -5.26 -10.80
CA SER A 58 -8.73 -3.83 -10.48
C SER A 58 -7.31 -3.37 -10.07
N PRO A 59 -6.81 -2.22 -10.57
CA PRO A 59 -5.55 -1.60 -10.15
C PRO A 59 -5.41 -1.49 -8.63
N LEU A 60 -6.54 -1.30 -7.95
CA LEU A 60 -6.61 -1.20 -6.50
C LEU A 60 -6.26 -2.53 -5.80
N ILE A 61 -6.63 -3.67 -6.38
CA ILE A 61 -6.24 -4.99 -5.86
C ILE A 61 -4.73 -5.19 -5.99
N TYR A 62 -4.14 -4.80 -7.12
CA TYR A 62 -2.69 -4.86 -7.31
C TYR A 62 -1.95 -3.95 -6.34
N LEU A 63 -2.43 -2.72 -6.16
CA LEU A 63 -1.86 -1.78 -5.20
C LEU A 63 -1.85 -2.37 -3.79
N LEU A 64 -2.96 -2.99 -3.37
CA LEU A 64 -3.10 -3.59 -2.05
C LEU A 64 -2.15 -4.78 -1.85
N ILE A 65 -2.01 -5.65 -2.85
CA ILE A 65 -1.05 -6.76 -2.83
C ILE A 65 0.39 -6.23 -2.70
N VAL A 66 0.75 -5.23 -3.51
CA VAL A 66 2.11 -4.65 -3.50
C VAL A 66 2.42 -3.97 -2.17
N ILE A 67 1.46 -3.23 -1.60
CA ILE A 67 1.59 -2.62 -0.27
C ILE A 67 1.84 -3.72 0.77
N CYS A 68 1.05 -4.79 0.79
CA CYS A 68 1.25 -5.90 1.73
C CYS A 68 2.63 -6.55 1.59
N VAL A 69 3.08 -6.81 0.36
CA VAL A 69 4.40 -7.42 0.09
C VAL A 69 5.52 -6.48 0.56
N ASN A 70 5.48 -5.20 0.19
CA ASN A 70 6.50 -4.23 0.57
C ASN A 70 6.53 -3.98 2.08
N THR A 71 5.37 -3.94 2.75
CA THR A 71 5.30 -3.82 4.21
C THR A 71 5.88 -5.06 4.89
N ALA A 72 5.60 -6.27 4.38
CA ALA A 72 6.21 -7.49 4.91
C ALA A 72 7.73 -7.47 4.74
N LEU A 73 8.23 -7.13 3.54
CA LEU A 73 9.66 -6.99 3.27
C LEU A 73 10.31 -5.90 4.14
N ALA A 74 9.62 -4.78 4.38
CA ALA A 74 10.09 -3.69 5.23
C ALA A 74 10.27 -4.12 6.70
N VAL A 75 9.35 -4.95 7.21
CA VAL A 75 9.48 -5.54 8.56
C VAL A 75 10.66 -6.50 8.64
N PHE A 76 10.86 -7.34 7.61
CA PHE A 76 11.99 -8.27 7.59
C PHE A 76 13.33 -7.56 7.43
N SER A 77 13.38 -6.47 6.65
CA SER A 77 14.60 -5.71 6.40
C SER A 77 14.99 -4.82 7.57
N PHE A 78 14.04 -4.32 8.37
CA PHE A 78 14.33 -3.38 9.47
C PHE A 78 15.36 -3.89 10.48
N GLY A 79 15.32 -5.18 10.82
CA GLY A 79 16.28 -5.80 11.75
C GLY A 79 17.69 -5.96 11.18
N ARG A 80 17.88 -5.80 9.87
CA ARG A 80 19.17 -5.90 9.17
C ARG A 80 19.65 -4.55 8.66
N GLU A 81 18.80 -3.84 7.92
CA GLU A 81 19.08 -2.57 7.25
C GLU A 81 17.81 -1.69 7.26
N LYS A 82 17.77 -0.72 8.17
CA LYS A 82 16.62 0.18 8.34
C LYS A 82 16.32 1.03 7.11
N GLU A 83 17.35 1.38 6.36
CA GLU A 83 17.25 2.20 5.14
C GLU A 83 16.40 1.51 4.06
N ILE A 84 16.53 0.19 3.92
CA ILE A 84 15.69 -0.61 3.01
C ILE A 84 14.22 -0.56 3.45
N SER A 85 13.96 -0.59 4.75
CA SER A 85 12.60 -0.49 5.30
C SER A 85 11.94 0.84 4.89
N TYR A 86 12.65 1.96 5.04
CA TYR A 86 12.17 3.28 4.61
C TYR A 86 11.95 3.35 3.10
N LEU A 87 12.87 2.78 2.30
CA LEU A 87 12.77 2.77 0.85
C LEU A 87 11.55 1.98 0.35
N LEU A 88 11.25 0.84 0.97
CA LEU A 88 10.07 0.03 0.65
C LEU A 88 8.76 0.72 1.04
N LEU A 89 8.70 1.36 2.22
CA LEU A 89 7.49 2.07 2.66
C LEU A 89 7.26 3.37 1.89
N SER A 90 8.31 4.10 1.51
CA SER A 90 8.19 5.26 0.63
C SER A 90 7.78 4.86 -0.80
N ALA A 91 8.25 3.72 -1.31
CA ALA A 91 7.79 3.18 -2.59
C ALA A 91 6.29 2.89 -2.60
N ASN A 92 5.71 2.44 -1.48
CA ASN A 92 4.26 2.26 -1.34
C ASN A 92 3.50 3.57 -1.54
N ILE A 93 3.98 4.68 -0.97
CA ILE A 93 3.36 5.99 -1.12
C ILE A 93 3.41 6.43 -2.59
N ILE A 94 4.57 6.31 -3.23
CA ILE A 94 4.75 6.71 -4.63
C ILE A 94 3.83 5.90 -5.56
N LEU A 95 3.74 4.59 -5.34
CA LEU A 95 2.85 3.72 -6.11
C LEU A 95 1.39 4.08 -5.89
N ALA A 96 0.97 4.31 -4.65
CA ALA A 96 -0.39 4.71 -4.33
C ALA A 96 -0.76 6.05 -4.99
N LEU A 97 0.15 7.03 -4.95
CA LEU A 97 -0.04 8.31 -5.65
C LEU A 97 -0.11 8.13 -7.17
N LEU A 98 0.71 7.26 -7.74
CA LEU A 98 0.71 7.01 -9.18
C LEU A 98 -0.63 6.41 -9.63
N VAL A 99 -1.13 5.40 -8.91
CA VAL A 99 -2.44 4.80 -9.18
C VAL A 99 -3.55 5.84 -9.05
N PHE A 100 -3.53 6.64 -7.98
CA PHE A 100 -4.48 7.72 -7.77
C PHE A 100 -4.50 8.75 -8.91
N VAL A 101 -3.32 9.18 -9.39
CA VAL A 101 -3.22 10.10 -10.54
C VAL A 101 -3.75 9.46 -11.81
N LEU A 102 -3.47 8.17 -12.05
CA LEU A 102 -4.00 7.45 -13.20
C LEU A 102 -5.53 7.39 -13.13
N GLU A 103 -6.10 7.06 -11.97
CA GLU A 103 -7.55 7.01 -11.78
C GLU A 103 -8.21 8.38 -12.02
N ILE A 104 -7.62 9.48 -11.53
CA ILE A 104 -8.08 10.84 -11.82
C ILE A 104 -7.99 11.15 -13.33
N PHE A 105 -6.89 10.79 -13.98
CA PHE A 105 -6.75 11.00 -15.42
C PHE A 105 -7.85 10.29 -16.20
N TYR A 106 -8.12 9.03 -15.85
CA TYR A 106 -9.23 8.25 -16.42
C TYR A 106 -10.59 8.92 -16.17
N LEU A 107 -10.81 9.50 -14.98
CA LEU A 107 -12.04 10.24 -14.66
C LEU A 107 -12.20 11.51 -15.51
N THR A 108 -11.11 12.23 -15.79
CA THR A 108 -11.17 13.50 -16.55
C THR A 108 -11.17 13.31 -18.06
N SER A 109 -10.68 12.17 -18.57
CA SER A 109 -10.65 11.91 -20.02
C SER A 109 -11.95 11.28 -20.55
N LEU A 110 -12.89 10.97 -19.67
CA LEU A 110 -14.23 10.49 -19.99
C LEU A 110 -15.20 11.68 -20.14
#